data_AF-A0A956R8D2-F1
#
_entry.id   AF-A0A956R8D2-F1
#
_cell.length_a   1.000
_cell.length_b   1.000
_cell.length_c   1.000
_cell.angle_alpha   90.00
_cell.angle_beta   90.00
_cell.angle_gamma   90.00
#
_symmetry.space_group_name_H-M   'P 1'
#
loop_
_entity.id
_entity.type
_entity.pdbx_description
1 polymer ?
#
loop_
_entity_poly.entity_id
_entity_poly.type
_entity_poly.pdbx_seq_one_letter_code
_entity_poly.pdbx_strand_id
1 'polypeptide(L)'
;MRGWIAIGMLALVGSGCGPGAGRHDSGSDTEGSTGIDTSDDVVDDSGPAPVGEAFFELRLSDAPSVPLTLEMSKDEVAELFGERADEILLLELDATPLLTNTLLAVRDACGLAWQFDDSNPHHDCTLTPLGQSFVGPDGTWQTSPEYAMVRLLTMTPANVDVSGTTSEGLQELADALSWIIDDYGQILADGLGIARTDPIISAPALVESFRVNFAAPHPATGPNGELSFTLGDALANLSTLTERYGPQGDHPGVVDPSVPVTGEVFGPDFKMIAEADSNLRVVEGIDADQGELGAGKGYASVVVDQVGPTFEDELEFHFDDPERFRVEGIVEDLRIDMRFSVGEQLGFVPSCVGTSVCQQNMPGAPTSGQSVWALDSWLFEYLVTYAGWVDYQGLTAALDYLLGTASVYIGQDGNPPGWVEYDILLNLGNPPEDQYIWETILEVAQVRLHDSGFATFPEGVQLAFTVQDIPVGITGSEAAEAVRPYLQEQASQISDFLLGDYQDDNDPVDFYYRRAEDGRPYVYFAAAEDRSEAAGYAYAQPGFFHDAGLSERASATSIEGVADTAHQKLALPAGESFYYFQDDTGITYRARFTVGDDDSVVEVGVGPVLQ
;
A
#
# COMPACT_ATOMS: atom_id res chain seq x y z
N MET A 1 27.24 11.11 -0.13
CA MET A 1 28.53 10.49 0.21
C MET A 1 28.34 9.00 -0.02
N ARG A 2 28.92 8.45 -1.08
CA ARG A 2 28.67 7.07 -1.52
C ARG A 2 29.45 6.12 -0.60
N GLY A 3 28.74 5.45 0.30
CA GLY A 3 29.26 4.34 1.11
C GLY A 3 29.19 3.07 0.28
N TRP A 4 30.33 2.41 0.10
CA TRP A 4 30.45 1.12 -0.55
C TRP A 4 29.98 0.05 0.45
N ILE A 5 28.91 -0.68 0.12
CA ILE A 5 28.59 -1.95 0.79
C ILE A 5 29.36 -3.03 0.03
N ALA A 6 30.40 -3.55 0.67
CA ALA A 6 31.15 -4.68 0.16
C ALA A 6 30.37 -5.96 0.50
N ILE A 7 29.65 -6.51 -0.48
CA ILE A 7 29.08 -7.86 -0.39
C ILE A 7 30.26 -8.83 -0.40
N GLY A 8 30.49 -9.45 0.75
CA GLY A 8 31.60 -10.38 0.96
C GLY A 8 31.39 -11.67 0.18
N MET A 9 32.19 -11.87 -0.88
CA MET A 9 32.39 -13.17 -1.53
C MET A 9 32.74 -14.24 -0.50
N LEU A 10 31.88 -15.27 -0.39
CA LEU A 10 32.12 -16.46 0.41
C LEU A 10 33.12 -17.38 -0.32
N ALA A 11 34.40 -17.26 0.02
CA ALA A 11 35.46 -18.15 -0.49
C ALA A 11 35.40 -19.54 0.16
N LEU A 12 35.01 -20.56 -0.61
CA LEU A 12 35.11 -21.98 -0.22
C LEU A 12 36.55 -22.47 -0.40
N VAL A 13 37.29 -22.58 0.72
CA VAL A 13 38.63 -23.20 0.76
C VAL A 13 38.48 -24.69 1.03
N GLY A 14 38.71 -25.52 0.00
CA GLY A 14 38.86 -26.97 0.14
C GLY A 14 40.26 -27.35 0.65
N SER A 15 40.33 -28.25 1.63
CA SER A 15 41.58 -28.91 2.05
C SER A 15 41.30 -30.25 2.73
N GLY A 16 41.91 -31.34 2.23
CA GLY A 16 42.26 -32.50 3.08
C GLY A 16 42.17 -33.89 2.46
N CYS A 17 43.31 -34.40 1.95
CA CYS A 17 43.65 -35.79 1.57
C CYS A 17 43.24 -36.86 2.61
N GLY A 18 42.94 -38.14 2.32
CA GLY A 18 43.53 -39.19 1.47
C GLY A 18 43.20 -40.58 2.14
N PRO A 19 43.88 -41.71 1.90
CA PRO A 19 44.25 -42.40 0.66
C PRO A 19 43.84 -43.92 0.61
N GLY A 20 43.75 -44.50 -0.60
CA GLY A 20 44.46 -45.75 -0.95
C GLY A 20 43.74 -47.13 -1.00
N ALA A 21 44.17 -47.90 -2.02
CA ALA A 21 44.01 -49.35 -2.28
C ALA A 21 42.67 -49.83 -2.90
N GLY A 22 42.60 -50.66 -3.94
CA GLY A 22 43.58 -51.33 -4.78
C GLY A 22 42.95 -52.53 -5.54
N ARG A 23 43.29 -52.68 -6.83
CA ARG A 23 43.56 -53.92 -7.60
C ARG A 23 42.45 -54.94 -7.99
N HIS A 24 42.64 -55.46 -9.22
CA HIS A 24 42.15 -56.68 -9.93
C HIS A 24 40.81 -56.56 -10.69
N ASP A 25 40.77 -56.60 -12.03
CA ASP A 25 41.15 -57.64 -13.02
C ASP A 25 40.01 -58.65 -13.27
N SER A 26 39.40 -58.60 -14.46
CA SER A 26 39.05 -59.75 -15.32
C SER A 26 38.12 -59.30 -16.44
N GLY A 27 38.48 -59.65 -17.69
CA GLY A 27 37.79 -59.24 -18.90
C GLY A 27 36.55 -60.05 -19.30
N SER A 28 36.05 -59.77 -20.50
CA SER A 28 35.15 -60.62 -21.28
C SER A 28 35.03 -60.06 -22.69
N ASP A 29 35.41 -60.87 -23.68
CA ASP A 29 35.12 -60.70 -25.10
C ASP A 29 33.61 -60.63 -25.37
N THR A 30 33.18 -59.88 -26.40
CA THR A 30 32.18 -60.35 -27.37
C THR A 30 32.28 -59.58 -28.70
N GLU A 31 32.21 -60.34 -29.79
CA GLU A 31 32.35 -59.95 -31.19
C GLU A 31 31.14 -59.17 -31.75
N GLY A 32 31.45 -58.23 -32.66
CA GLY A 32 30.87 -58.19 -34.01
C GLY A 32 29.50 -57.52 -34.21
N SER A 33 29.49 -56.37 -34.90
CA SER A 33 28.58 -56.16 -36.03
C SER A 33 29.03 -55.02 -36.93
N THR A 34 28.69 -55.17 -38.20
CA THR A 34 29.19 -54.48 -39.39
C THR A 34 28.56 -53.12 -39.65
N GLY A 35 29.41 -52.15 -39.97
CA GLY A 35 29.32 -51.19 -41.07
C GLY A 35 28.06 -50.34 -41.22
N ILE A 36 28.25 -49.02 -41.15
CA ILE A 36 27.72 -48.03 -42.10
C ILE A 36 28.74 -46.88 -42.15
N ASP A 37 29.33 -46.69 -43.34
CA ASP A 37 30.03 -45.47 -43.74
C ASP A 37 29.03 -44.32 -43.78
N THR A 38 29.29 -43.26 -43.02
CA THR A 38 28.78 -41.91 -43.30
C THR A 38 29.87 -40.90 -42.99
N SER A 39 30.59 -40.54 -44.05
CA SER A 39 31.10 -39.19 -44.35
C SER A 39 31.50 -38.30 -43.16
N ASP A 40 32.82 -38.22 -42.96
CA ASP A 40 33.48 -37.05 -42.37
C ASP A 40 33.22 -35.83 -43.27
N ASP A 41 32.22 -35.02 -42.92
CA ASP A 41 32.15 -33.64 -43.37
C ASP A 41 33.12 -32.82 -42.52
N VAL A 42 34.37 -32.80 -42.96
CA VAL A 42 35.35 -31.79 -42.54
C VAL A 42 34.81 -30.45 -43.07
N VAL A 43 34.39 -29.58 -42.14
CA VAL A 43 34.06 -28.18 -42.44
C VAL A 43 35.31 -27.54 -43.07
N ASP A 44 35.14 -26.98 -44.27
CA ASP A 44 36.19 -26.42 -45.11
C ASP A 44 36.91 -25.24 -44.40
N ASP A 45 38.18 -25.43 -44.07
CA ASP A 45 39.11 -24.44 -43.47
C ASP A 45 39.63 -23.49 -44.56
N SER A 46 38.76 -22.68 -45.14
CA SER A 46 39.12 -21.72 -46.21
C SER A 46 39.29 -20.27 -45.73
N GLY A 47 39.42 -20.04 -44.42
CA GLY A 47 39.69 -18.73 -43.82
C GLY A 47 41.18 -18.44 -43.54
N PRO A 48 41.59 -17.16 -43.48
CA PRO A 48 42.95 -16.80 -43.06
C PRO A 48 43.22 -17.22 -41.60
N ALA A 49 44.40 -17.80 -41.36
CA ALA A 49 44.82 -18.23 -40.02
C ALA A 49 44.96 -17.03 -39.07
N PRO A 50 44.52 -17.14 -37.80
CA PRO A 50 44.60 -16.05 -36.82
C PRO A 50 46.04 -15.74 -36.42
N VAL A 51 46.27 -14.52 -35.91
CA VAL A 51 47.58 -14.08 -35.41
C VAL A 51 47.69 -14.36 -33.93
N GLY A 52 48.12 -15.58 -33.60
CA GLY A 52 48.17 -16.03 -32.21
C GLY A 52 46.77 -16.34 -31.68
N GLU A 53 46.64 -17.43 -30.93
CA GLU A 53 45.41 -17.79 -30.24
C GLU A 53 45.70 -17.79 -28.75
N ALA A 54 44.82 -17.13 -27.98
CA ALA A 54 44.77 -17.26 -26.54
C ALA A 54 43.78 -18.37 -26.17
N PHE A 55 44.16 -19.25 -25.25
CA PHE A 55 43.38 -20.42 -24.86
C PHE A 55 42.81 -20.26 -23.46
N PHE A 56 41.54 -20.61 -23.32
CA PHE A 56 40.76 -20.52 -22.09
C PHE A 56 39.93 -21.78 -21.91
N GLU A 57 39.62 -22.11 -20.65
CA GLU A 57 38.58 -23.08 -20.33
C GLU A 57 37.35 -22.31 -19.85
N LEU A 58 36.19 -22.60 -20.43
CA LEU A 58 34.89 -22.15 -19.93
C LEU A 58 34.16 -23.33 -19.29
N ARG A 59 33.67 -23.13 -18.07
CA ARG A 59 33.03 -24.16 -17.24
C ARG A 59 31.56 -23.85 -17.02
N LEU A 60 30.72 -24.88 -17.08
CA LEU A 60 29.32 -24.76 -16.70
C LEU A 60 29.19 -24.65 -15.18
N SER A 61 28.39 -23.68 -14.73
CA SER A 61 27.97 -23.57 -13.34
C SER A 61 26.58 -24.20 -13.17
N ASP A 62 26.54 -25.52 -13.10
CA ASP A 62 25.29 -26.30 -12.94
C ASP A 62 24.87 -26.46 -11.45
N ALA A 63 25.58 -25.82 -10.51
CA ALA A 63 25.20 -25.87 -9.11
C ALA A 63 23.84 -25.15 -8.90
N PRO A 64 22.87 -25.78 -8.21
CA PRO A 64 21.64 -25.08 -7.84
C PRO A 64 22.01 -23.89 -6.93
N SER A 65 21.36 -22.74 -7.14
CA SER A 65 21.47 -21.63 -6.21
C SER A 65 20.96 -22.08 -4.84
N VAL A 66 21.70 -21.70 -3.80
CA VAL A 66 21.19 -21.86 -2.44
C VAL A 66 20.18 -20.74 -2.23
N PRO A 67 19.00 -21.02 -1.66
CA PRO A 67 18.04 -19.97 -1.32
C PRO A 67 18.70 -18.89 -0.47
N LEU A 68 18.42 -17.63 -0.81
CA LEU A 68 18.84 -16.48 -0.04
C LEU A 68 17.86 -16.30 1.13
N THR A 69 18.33 -16.49 2.35
CA THR A 69 17.55 -16.15 3.54
C THR A 69 18.00 -14.79 4.08
N LEU A 70 17.09 -13.83 4.06
CA LEU A 70 17.24 -12.52 4.68
C LEU A 70 16.53 -12.55 6.04
N GLU A 71 17.28 -12.38 7.12
CA GLU A 71 16.74 -12.12 8.47
C GLU A 71 17.20 -10.73 8.87
N MET A 72 16.27 -9.78 8.91
CA MET A 72 16.57 -8.36 9.03
C MET A 72 15.85 -7.74 10.22
N SER A 73 16.60 -7.02 11.04
CA SER A 73 16.07 -6.10 12.05
C SER A 73 15.49 -4.83 11.42
N LYS A 74 14.84 -4.00 12.23
CA LYS A 74 14.26 -2.72 11.77
C LYS A 74 15.31 -1.83 11.10
N ASP A 75 16.50 -1.73 11.71
CA ASP A 75 17.59 -0.89 11.20
C ASP A 75 18.15 -1.44 9.88
N GLU A 76 18.25 -2.76 9.74
CA GLU A 76 18.70 -3.42 8.51
C GLU A 76 17.67 -3.25 7.38
N VAL A 77 16.38 -3.35 7.66
CA VAL A 77 15.32 -3.05 6.68
C VAL A 77 15.38 -1.58 6.25
N ALA A 78 15.57 -0.65 7.20
CA ALA A 78 15.71 0.77 6.89
C ALA A 78 16.96 1.08 6.05
N GLU A 79 18.10 0.43 6.35
CA GLU A 79 19.33 0.58 5.57
C GLU A 79 19.18 0.02 4.16
N LEU A 80 18.55 -1.14 4.03
CA LEU A 80 18.41 -1.87 2.78
C LEU A 80 17.50 -1.16 1.78
N PHE A 81 16.32 -0.72 2.24
CA PHE A 81 15.35 -0.04 1.36
C PHE A 81 15.60 1.46 1.26
N GLY A 82 16.19 2.10 2.28
CA GLY A 82 16.46 3.54 2.28
C GLY A 82 15.23 4.38 1.91
N GLU A 83 15.38 5.31 0.98
CA GLU A 83 14.28 6.16 0.48
C GLU A 83 13.23 5.36 -0.33
N ARG A 84 13.56 4.18 -0.84
CA ARG A 84 12.62 3.31 -1.58
C ARG A 84 11.60 2.64 -0.66
N ALA A 85 11.77 2.68 0.66
CA ALA A 85 10.79 2.15 1.60
C ALA A 85 9.42 2.83 1.46
N ASP A 86 9.37 4.08 1.00
CA ASP A 86 8.12 4.80 0.72
C ASP A 86 7.40 4.30 -0.54
N GLU A 87 8.06 3.50 -1.39
CA GLU A 87 7.47 2.90 -2.59
C GLU A 87 6.86 1.51 -2.31
N ILE A 88 7.18 0.88 -1.17
CA ILE A 88 6.67 -0.45 -0.81
C ILE A 88 5.38 -0.32 -0.03
N LEU A 89 4.24 -0.61 -0.67
CA LEU A 89 2.94 -0.67 -0.02
C LEU A 89 2.87 -1.90 0.88
N LEU A 90 2.57 -1.70 2.16
CA LEU A 90 2.38 -2.81 3.10
C LEU A 90 0.91 -3.23 3.16
N LEU A 91 -0.01 -2.27 3.30
CA LEU A 91 -1.44 -2.55 3.38
C LEU A 91 -2.29 -1.29 3.22
N GLU A 92 -3.57 -1.50 2.94
CA GLU A 92 -4.60 -0.45 2.96
C GLU A 92 -5.65 -0.79 4.03
N LEU A 93 -5.92 0.15 4.94
CA LEU A 93 -6.89 -0.04 6.02
C LEU A 93 -8.18 0.71 5.77
N ASP A 94 -9.30 0.06 6.09
CA ASP A 94 -10.56 0.74 6.33
C ASP A 94 -10.41 1.68 7.54
N ALA A 95 -10.69 2.98 7.36
CA ALA A 95 -10.62 3.97 8.42
C ALA A 95 -11.73 3.81 9.49
N THR A 96 -12.74 2.98 9.25
CA THR A 96 -13.92 2.81 10.14
C THR A 96 -13.54 2.54 11.60
N PRO A 97 -12.64 1.59 11.94
CA PRO A 97 -12.28 1.33 13.34
C PRO A 97 -11.56 2.52 13.99
N LEU A 98 -10.61 3.14 13.27
CA LEU A 98 -9.87 4.31 13.76
C LEU A 98 -10.81 5.50 14.01
N LEU A 99 -11.70 5.80 13.07
CA LEU A 99 -12.73 6.84 13.20
C LEU A 99 -13.67 6.54 14.37
N THR A 100 -14.11 5.29 14.51
CA THR A 100 -14.96 4.86 15.63
C THR A 100 -14.27 5.14 16.96
N ASN A 101 -13.04 4.64 17.14
CA ASN A 101 -12.30 4.80 18.39
C ASN A 101 -12.00 6.29 18.69
N THR A 102 -11.71 7.08 17.65
CA THR A 102 -11.47 8.53 17.77
C THR A 102 -12.73 9.27 18.22
N LEU A 103 -13.86 9.08 17.54
CA LEU A 103 -15.11 9.76 17.85
C LEU A 103 -15.67 9.37 19.22
N LEU A 104 -15.53 8.09 19.60
CA LEU A 104 -15.88 7.63 20.94
C LEU A 104 -14.98 8.25 22.02
N ALA A 105 -13.67 8.36 21.76
CA ALA A 105 -12.74 9.02 22.68
C ALA A 105 -13.11 10.49 22.89
N VAL A 106 -13.49 11.22 21.84
CA VAL A 106 -13.97 12.60 21.96
C VAL A 106 -15.29 12.68 22.71
N ARG A 107 -16.30 11.88 22.33
CA ARG A 107 -17.61 11.85 22.99
C ARG A 107 -17.49 11.58 24.49
N ASP A 108 -16.65 10.63 24.86
CA ASP A 108 -16.52 10.18 26.25
C ASP A 108 -15.44 10.95 27.04
N ALA A 109 -14.85 12.00 26.44
CA ALA A 109 -13.78 12.81 27.05
C ALA A 109 -14.20 13.45 28.39
N CYS A 110 -15.49 13.71 28.60
CA CYS A 110 -16.02 14.32 29.81
C CYS A 110 -16.85 13.36 30.67
N GLY A 111 -16.56 12.06 30.56
CA GLY A 111 -17.20 11.00 31.34
C GLY A 111 -18.47 10.44 30.68
N LEU A 112 -19.08 9.47 31.35
CA LEU A 112 -20.20 8.67 30.81
C LEU A 112 -21.56 8.99 31.47
N ALA A 113 -21.61 9.99 32.35
CA ALA A 113 -22.82 10.30 33.12
C ALA A 113 -23.97 10.85 32.24
N TRP A 114 -23.66 11.31 31.03
CA TRP A 114 -24.64 11.75 30.04
C TRP A 114 -25.62 10.65 29.61
N GLN A 115 -25.26 9.38 29.85
CA GLN A 115 -26.10 8.21 29.55
C GLN A 115 -27.27 8.05 30.53
N PHE A 116 -27.31 8.82 31.62
CA PHE A 116 -28.44 8.83 32.53
C PHE A 116 -29.60 9.65 31.95
N ASP A 117 -30.82 9.23 32.23
CA ASP A 117 -32.04 9.98 31.90
C ASP A 117 -32.16 11.19 32.84
N ASP A 118 -31.36 12.22 32.57
CA ASP A 118 -31.24 13.45 33.34
C ASP A 118 -31.01 14.63 32.38
N SER A 119 -31.76 15.71 32.59
CA SER A 119 -31.59 17.00 31.90
C SER A 119 -30.18 17.60 32.05
N ASN A 120 -29.47 17.26 33.13
CA ASN A 120 -28.08 17.60 33.32
C ASN A 120 -27.21 16.37 33.02
N PRO A 121 -26.35 16.39 31.98
CA PRO A 121 -25.52 15.26 31.62
C PRO A 121 -24.33 15.01 32.58
N HIS A 122 -24.13 15.88 33.58
CA HIS A 122 -23.06 15.78 34.60
C HIS A 122 -21.65 15.60 34.00
N HIS A 123 -21.37 16.31 32.90
CA HIS A 123 -20.04 16.29 32.28
C HIS A 123 -18.94 16.74 33.24
N ASP A 124 -17.84 16.00 33.25
CA ASP A 124 -16.62 16.33 33.98
C ASP A 124 -15.41 15.98 33.10
N CYS A 125 -14.90 16.99 32.37
CA CYS A 125 -13.74 16.83 31.51
C CYS A 125 -12.42 16.66 32.30
N THR A 126 -12.44 16.70 33.64
CA THR A 126 -11.25 16.37 34.43
C THR A 126 -10.99 14.87 34.54
N LEU A 127 -11.95 14.03 34.12
CA LEU A 127 -11.89 12.57 34.27
C LEU A 127 -10.96 11.86 33.27
N THR A 128 -10.68 12.47 32.12
CA THR A 128 -9.85 11.84 31.06
C THR A 128 -8.67 12.73 30.66
N PRO A 129 -7.57 12.15 30.13
CA PRO A 129 -6.47 12.95 29.59
C PRO A 129 -6.90 13.91 28.46
N LEU A 130 -7.79 13.46 27.56
CA LEU A 130 -8.29 14.29 26.48
C LEU A 130 -9.14 15.46 27.01
N GLY A 131 -10.07 15.21 27.92
CA GLY A 131 -10.89 16.26 28.53
C GLY A 131 -10.06 17.30 29.29
N GLN A 132 -8.96 16.89 29.93
CA GLN A 132 -8.04 17.79 30.61
C GLN A 132 -7.24 18.69 29.65
N SER A 133 -7.18 18.34 28.36
CA SER A 133 -6.56 19.16 27.32
C SER A 133 -7.43 20.33 26.86
N PHE A 134 -8.73 20.31 27.17
CA PHE A 134 -9.67 21.35 26.75
C PHE A 134 -9.46 22.62 27.57
N VAL A 135 -9.19 23.73 26.88
CA VAL A 135 -8.90 25.02 27.51
C VAL A 135 -9.61 26.14 26.78
N GLY A 136 -10.63 26.70 27.42
CA GLY A 136 -11.35 27.87 26.93
C GLY A 136 -10.72 29.21 27.36
N PRO A 137 -11.35 30.35 26.99
CA PRO A 137 -10.81 31.68 27.25
C PRO A 137 -10.55 32.03 28.72
N ASP A 138 -11.27 31.41 29.66
CA ASP A 138 -11.07 31.62 31.10
C ASP A 138 -10.11 30.60 31.75
N GLY A 139 -9.51 29.73 30.93
CA GLY A 139 -8.60 28.68 31.37
C GLY A 139 -9.30 27.42 31.88
N THR A 140 -10.62 27.30 31.76
CA THR A 140 -11.37 26.08 32.10
C THR A 140 -11.89 25.37 30.86
N TRP A 141 -12.18 24.08 31.00
CA TRP A 141 -12.75 23.28 29.90
C TRP A 141 -14.19 23.71 29.56
N GLN A 142 -14.95 24.25 30.52
CA GLN A 142 -16.36 24.63 30.30
C GLN A 142 -16.53 25.70 29.23
N THR A 143 -15.55 26.60 29.10
CA THR A 143 -15.59 27.70 28.13
C THR A 143 -14.87 27.34 26.83
N SER A 144 -14.52 26.07 26.61
CA SER A 144 -13.85 25.61 25.39
C SER A 144 -14.84 25.21 24.29
N PRO A 145 -14.50 25.42 23.01
CA PRO A 145 -15.30 24.93 21.89
C PRO A 145 -15.28 23.39 21.80
N GLU A 146 -14.20 22.73 22.23
CA GLU A 146 -14.12 21.26 22.31
C GLU A 146 -15.20 20.70 23.24
N TYR A 147 -15.46 21.35 24.38
CA TYR A 147 -16.54 20.95 25.27
C TYR A 147 -17.93 21.16 24.65
N ALA A 148 -18.13 22.20 23.85
CA ALA A 148 -19.40 22.39 23.13
C ALA A 148 -19.65 21.22 22.16
N MET A 149 -18.61 20.76 21.45
CA MET A 149 -18.69 19.55 20.63
C MET A 149 -18.98 18.29 21.45
N VAL A 150 -18.37 18.10 22.63
CA VAL A 150 -18.72 16.97 23.51
C VAL A 150 -20.22 17.00 23.84
N ARG A 151 -20.77 18.16 24.22
CA ARG A 151 -22.21 18.29 24.51
C ARG A 151 -23.10 17.89 23.34
N LEU A 152 -22.68 18.19 22.11
CA LEU A 152 -23.38 17.77 20.90
C LEU A 152 -23.34 16.25 20.70
N LEU A 153 -22.14 15.65 20.81
CA LEU A 153 -21.95 14.21 20.61
C LEU A 153 -22.64 13.36 21.70
N THR A 154 -22.89 13.94 22.87
CA THR A 154 -23.59 13.31 23.99
C THR A 154 -25.05 13.78 24.14
N MET A 155 -25.58 14.51 23.15
CA MET A 155 -26.94 15.01 23.20
C MET A 155 -27.93 13.86 23.03
N THR A 156 -28.86 13.74 23.97
CA THR A 156 -29.92 12.74 24.00
C THR A 156 -31.26 13.45 24.18
N PRO A 157 -32.40 12.81 23.89
CA PRO A 157 -33.69 13.43 24.19
C PRO A 157 -33.87 13.81 25.68
N ALA A 158 -33.20 13.12 26.61
CA ALA A 158 -33.25 13.45 28.03
C ALA A 158 -32.57 14.78 28.40
N ASN A 159 -31.52 15.16 27.67
CA ASN A 159 -30.65 16.30 27.99
C ASN A 159 -30.61 17.38 26.88
N VAL A 160 -31.46 17.26 25.87
CA VAL A 160 -31.54 18.15 24.72
C VAL A 160 -31.82 19.59 25.16
N ASP A 161 -31.15 20.54 24.51
CA ASP A 161 -31.35 21.97 24.70
C ASP A 161 -31.56 22.62 23.32
N VAL A 162 -32.80 22.99 23.03
CA VAL A 162 -33.19 23.61 21.75
C VAL A 162 -33.37 25.12 21.86
N SER A 163 -32.92 25.73 22.96
CA SER A 163 -33.03 27.19 23.17
C SER A 163 -32.36 27.95 22.03
N GLY A 164 -32.97 29.03 21.54
CA GLY A 164 -32.45 29.83 20.43
C GLY A 164 -32.63 29.22 19.03
N THR A 165 -33.39 28.12 18.90
CA THR A 165 -33.73 27.48 17.62
C THR A 165 -35.22 27.65 17.31
N THR A 166 -35.65 27.27 16.10
CA THR A 166 -37.08 27.19 15.75
C THR A 166 -37.87 26.21 16.63
N SER A 167 -37.22 25.27 17.31
CA SER A 167 -37.87 24.30 18.19
C SER A 167 -38.09 24.78 19.63
N GLU A 168 -37.55 25.94 20.01
CA GLU A 168 -37.65 26.50 21.37
C GLU A 168 -39.10 26.65 21.84
N GLY A 169 -39.97 27.24 21.00
CA GLY A 169 -41.36 27.46 21.37
C GLY A 169 -42.18 26.16 21.52
N LEU A 170 -41.79 25.10 20.79
CA LEU A 170 -42.38 23.77 20.94
C LEU A 170 -41.96 23.13 22.27
N GLN A 171 -40.69 23.26 22.66
CA GLN A 171 -40.21 22.82 23.97
C GLN A 171 -40.94 23.57 25.09
N GLU A 172 -41.02 24.91 25.03
CA GLU A 172 -41.72 25.72 26.03
C GLU A 172 -43.19 25.29 26.19
N LEU A 173 -43.87 25.01 25.07
CA LEU A 173 -45.25 24.55 25.08
C LEU A 173 -45.38 23.15 25.71
N ALA A 174 -44.54 22.20 25.30
CA ALA A 174 -44.54 20.84 25.84
C ALA A 174 -44.31 20.84 27.35
N ASP A 175 -43.30 21.58 27.81
CA ASP A 175 -42.96 21.68 29.22
C ASP A 175 -44.06 22.35 30.05
N ALA A 176 -44.71 23.40 29.51
CA ALA A 176 -45.86 24.05 30.15
C ALA A 176 -47.08 23.12 30.28
N LEU A 177 -47.18 22.10 29.43
CA LEU A 177 -48.27 21.13 29.39
C LEU A 177 -47.89 19.75 29.94
N SER A 178 -46.68 19.58 30.46
CA SER A 178 -46.13 18.31 30.99
C SER A 178 -46.97 17.62 32.09
N TRP A 179 -47.97 18.31 32.64
CA TRP A 179 -48.95 17.74 33.57
C TRP A 179 -50.08 16.95 32.89
N ILE A 180 -50.25 17.09 31.56
CA ILE A 180 -51.27 16.41 30.74
C ILE A 180 -50.73 15.75 29.47
N ILE A 181 -49.56 16.14 28.99
CA ILE A 181 -48.84 15.49 27.89
C ILE A 181 -47.43 15.12 28.36
N ASP A 182 -46.74 14.31 27.56
CA ASP A 182 -45.34 13.96 27.83
C ASP A 182 -44.44 15.21 27.72
N ASP A 183 -43.32 15.20 28.44
CA ASP A 183 -42.32 16.28 28.32
C ASP A 183 -41.65 16.29 26.94
N TYR A 184 -41.02 17.41 26.58
CA TYR A 184 -40.40 17.57 25.26
C TYR A 184 -39.41 16.44 24.93
N GLY A 185 -38.63 15.97 25.91
CA GLY A 185 -37.65 14.90 25.72
C GLY A 185 -38.31 13.57 25.34
N GLN A 186 -39.46 13.24 25.93
CA GLN A 186 -40.22 12.06 25.54
C GLN A 186 -40.86 12.21 24.14
N ILE A 187 -41.42 13.38 23.83
CA ILE A 187 -41.98 13.67 22.49
C ILE A 187 -40.90 13.53 21.41
N LEU A 188 -39.70 14.05 21.68
CA LEU A 188 -38.55 13.94 20.79
C LEU A 188 -38.10 12.48 20.63
N ALA A 189 -38.00 11.73 21.73
CA ALA A 189 -37.65 10.30 21.71
C ALA A 189 -38.64 9.48 20.86
N ASP A 190 -39.94 9.71 21.03
CA ASP A 190 -40.99 9.06 20.24
C ASP A 190 -40.90 9.45 18.75
N GLY A 191 -40.64 10.73 18.47
CA GLY A 191 -40.48 11.27 17.11
C GLY A 191 -39.31 10.65 16.37
N LEU A 192 -38.16 10.58 17.02
CA LEU A 192 -36.94 10.01 16.45
C LEU A 192 -36.93 8.48 16.46
N GLY A 193 -37.79 7.85 17.26
CA GLY A 193 -37.83 6.39 17.41
C GLY A 193 -36.65 5.81 18.19
N ILE A 194 -36.06 6.58 19.10
CA ILE A 194 -34.89 6.21 19.93
C ILE A 194 -35.24 6.28 21.42
N ALA A 195 -34.42 5.70 22.30
CA ALA A 195 -34.62 5.87 23.73
C ALA A 195 -34.23 7.29 24.18
N ARG A 196 -34.81 7.76 25.30
CA ARG A 196 -34.46 9.07 25.90
C ARG A 196 -32.96 9.24 26.19
N THR A 197 -32.26 8.14 26.43
CA THR A 197 -30.83 8.12 26.76
C THR A 197 -29.93 7.82 25.57
N ASP A 198 -30.50 7.53 24.40
CA ASP A 198 -29.71 7.27 23.19
C ASP A 198 -29.26 8.61 22.59
N PRO A 199 -28.03 8.68 22.05
CA PRO A 199 -27.59 9.86 21.30
C PRO A 199 -28.53 10.19 20.14
N ILE A 200 -28.82 11.48 19.92
CA ILE A 200 -29.65 11.95 18.80
C ILE A 200 -29.03 11.60 17.45
N ILE A 201 -27.70 11.57 17.34
CA ILE A 201 -27.01 11.00 16.18
C ILE A 201 -26.18 9.81 16.68
N SER A 202 -26.36 8.66 16.04
CA SER A 202 -25.67 7.44 16.40
C SER A 202 -24.18 7.52 16.05
N ALA A 203 -23.33 6.85 16.85
CA ALA A 203 -21.91 6.74 16.53
C ALA A 203 -21.65 6.10 15.15
N PRO A 204 -22.36 5.02 14.74
CA PRO A 204 -22.22 4.49 13.38
C PRO A 204 -22.52 5.50 12.28
N ALA A 205 -23.55 6.34 12.43
CA ALA A 205 -23.89 7.36 11.43
C ALA A 205 -22.83 8.48 11.36
N LEU A 206 -22.28 8.89 12.51
CA LEU A 206 -21.15 9.82 12.54
C LEU A 206 -19.91 9.22 11.87
N VAL A 207 -19.56 7.97 12.18
CA VAL A 207 -18.43 7.28 11.56
C VAL A 207 -18.60 7.19 10.05
N GLU A 208 -19.79 6.81 9.57
CA GLU A 208 -20.10 6.76 8.14
C GLU A 208 -19.97 8.14 7.49
N SER A 209 -20.47 9.19 8.16
CA SER A 209 -20.35 10.55 7.66
C SER A 209 -18.90 11.00 7.56
N PHE A 210 -18.09 10.78 8.59
CA PHE A 210 -16.66 11.09 8.55
C PHE A 210 -15.91 10.24 7.52
N ARG A 211 -16.24 8.96 7.38
CA ARG A 211 -15.60 8.10 6.38
C ARG A 211 -15.86 8.58 4.95
N VAL A 212 -17.13 8.83 4.61
CA VAL A 212 -17.55 9.18 3.25
C VAL A 212 -17.29 10.65 2.89
N ASN A 213 -17.46 11.56 3.84
CA ASN A 213 -17.49 13.00 3.56
C ASN A 213 -16.28 13.77 4.10
N PHE A 214 -15.51 13.20 5.03
CA PHE A 214 -14.29 13.79 5.58
C PHE A 214 -13.03 13.03 5.13
N ALA A 215 -12.99 11.70 5.20
CA ALA A 215 -11.82 10.93 4.81
C ALA A 215 -11.76 10.73 3.29
N ALA A 216 -12.77 10.10 2.68
CA ALA A 216 -12.76 9.72 1.26
C ALA A 216 -12.50 10.86 0.26
N PRO A 217 -12.94 12.12 0.47
CA PRO A 217 -12.63 13.23 -0.44
C PRO A 217 -11.17 13.69 -0.40
N HIS A 218 -10.37 13.20 0.55
CA HIS A 218 -8.96 13.55 0.65
C HIS A 218 -8.17 12.94 -0.54
N PRO A 219 -7.30 13.71 -1.23
CA PRO A 219 -6.65 13.21 -2.46
C PRO A 219 -5.70 12.01 -2.25
N ALA A 220 -5.16 11.84 -1.04
CA ALA A 220 -4.30 10.72 -0.68
C ALA A 220 -5.02 9.48 -0.11
N THR A 221 -6.35 9.48 -0.01
CA THR A 221 -7.11 8.32 0.51
C THR A 221 -7.76 7.52 -0.62
N GLY A 222 -8.09 6.25 -0.32
CA GLY A 222 -8.91 5.43 -1.19
C GLY A 222 -10.33 6.00 -1.39
N PRO A 223 -11.06 5.52 -2.41
CA PRO A 223 -12.38 6.04 -2.78
C PRO A 223 -13.45 5.89 -1.69
N ASN A 224 -13.25 5.03 -0.70
CA ASN A 224 -14.14 4.86 0.44
C ASN A 224 -13.52 5.35 1.76
N GLY A 225 -12.41 6.10 1.69
CA GLY A 225 -11.67 6.61 2.85
C GLY A 225 -10.63 5.62 3.39
N GLU A 226 -10.19 4.65 2.58
CA GLU A 226 -9.10 3.76 2.94
C GLU A 226 -7.78 4.52 3.11
N LEU A 227 -6.98 4.12 4.10
CA LEU A 227 -5.67 4.68 4.39
C LEU A 227 -4.59 3.69 3.96
N SER A 228 -3.74 4.08 3.00
CA SER A 228 -2.57 3.30 2.56
C SER A 228 -1.37 3.52 3.48
N PHE A 229 -0.67 2.44 3.83
CA PHE A 229 0.53 2.42 4.66
C PHE A 229 1.68 1.75 3.93
N THR A 230 2.83 2.41 3.90
CA THR A 230 4.06 1.94 3.26
C THR A 230 5.04 1.40 4.30
N LEU A 231 6.08 0.72 3.84
CA LEU A 231 7.18 0.28 4.69
C LEU A 231 7.87 1.49 5.34
N GLY A 232 8.04 2.57 4.59
CA GLY A 232 8.56 3.85 5.10
C GLY A 232 7.74 4.41 6.25
N ASP A 233 6.40 4.34 6.19
CA ASP A 233 5.55 4.79 7.30
C ASP A 233 5.79 3.95 8.56
N ALA A 234 5.84 2.64 8.43
CA ALA A 234 6.05 1.74 9.55
C ALA A 234 7.46 1.93 10.18
N LEU A 235 8.49 2.11 9.35
CA LEU A 235 9.85 2.41 9.79
C LEU A 235 9.92 3.76 10.52
N ALA A 236 9.20 4.76 10.02
CA ALA A 236 9.13 6.11 10.57
C ALA A 236 8.15 6.28 11.73
N ASN A 237 7.64 5.18 12.30
CA ASN A 237 6.62 5.17 13.37
C ASN A 237 5.42 6.06 13.03
N LEU A 238 4.93 5.94 11.80
CA LEU A 238 3.79 6.64 11.22
C LEU A 238 3.95 8.18 11.10
N SER A 239 5.14 8.72 11.36
CA SER A 239 5.34 10.17 11.34
C SER A 239 5.12 10.83 9.97
N THR A 240 5.37 10.09 8.89
CA THR A 240 5.11 10.44 7.49
C THR A 240 3.63 10.65 7.16
N LEU A 241 2.72 10.04 7.94
CA LEU A 241 1.28 10.22 7.76
C LEU A 241 0.82 11.65 7.99
N THR A 242 1.56 12.42 8.80
CA THR A 242 1.32 13.85 9.03
C THR A 242 1.35 14.64 7.72
N GLU A 243 2.29 14.31 6.83
CA GLU A 243 2.41 14.97 5.53
C GLU A 243 1.42 14.38 4.53
N ARG A 244 1.30 13.05 4.46
CA ARG A 244 0.44 12.36 3.50
C ARG A 244 -1.04 12.69 3.68
N TYR A 245 -1.52 12.72 4.92
CA TYR A 245 -2.93 12.94 5.26
C TYR A 245 -3.21 14.33 5.85
N GLY A 246 -2.22 15.24 5.77
CA GLY A 246 -2.39 16.65 6.11
C GLY A 246 -3.15 17.45 5.03
N PRO A 247 -3.25 18.78 5.13
CA PRO A 247 -3.94 19.61 4.15
C PRO A 247 -3.41 19.41 2.73
N GLN A 248 -4.30 19.10 1.78
CA GLN A 248 -3.95 18.87 0.39
C GLN A 248 -5.02 19.42 -0.56
N GLY A 249 -4.63 20.31 -1.46
CA GLY A 249 -5.57 21.03 -2.31
C GLY A 249 -6.52 21.89 -1.46
N ASP A 250 -7.82 21.76 -1.71
CA ASP A 250 -8.87 22.44 -0.93
C ASP A 250 -9.30 21.64 0.32
N HIS A 251 -8.83 20.39 0.46
CA HIS A 251 -9.15 19.56 1.61
C HIS A 251 -8.32 19.97 2.84
N PRO A 252 -8.92 20.11 4.04
CA PRO A 252 -8.23 20.57 5.25
C PRO A 252 -7.25 19.55 5.84
N GLY A 253 -7.24 18.33 5.30
CA GLY A 253 -6.49 17.18 5.82
C GLY A 253 -7.37 16.27 6.68
N VAL A 254 -7.05 14.98 6.70
CA VAL A 254 -7.65 14.02 7.66
C VAL A 254 -6.97 14.17 9.04
N VAL A 255 -5.71 14.60 9.05
CA VAL A 255 -4.95 14.95 10.25
C VAL A 255 -4.50 16.42 10.20
N ASP A 256 -4.42 17.04 11.37
CA ASP A 256 -3.90 18.40 11.56
C ASP A 256 -2.37 18.33 11.80
N PRO A 257 -1.55 18.91 10.90
CA PRO A 257 -0.10 18.76 10.94
C PRO A 257 0.57 19.57 12.06
N SER A 258 -0.18 20.36 12.84
CA SER A 258 0.35 21.05 14.01
C SER A 258 0.79 20.10 15.13
N VAL A 259 0.31 18.86 15.11
CA VAL A 259 0.79 17.77 15.96
C VAL A 259 1.13 16.59 15.05
N PRO A 260 2.40 16.16 14.98
CA PRO A 260 2.79 15.01 14.19
C PRO A 260 2.03 13.75 14.61
N VAL A 261 1.61 12.98 13.63
CA VAL A 261 1.11 11.63 13.82
C VAL A 261 2.24 10.75 14.35
N THR A 262 1.98 9.92 15.35
CA THR A 262 2.97 8.95 15.83
C THR A 262 2.31 7.65 16.24
N GLY A 263 2.92 6.51 15.91
CA GLY A 263 2.52 5.19 16.40
C GLY A 263 3.64 4.17 16.18
N GLU A 264 3.98 3.42 17.22
CA GLU A 264 5.00 2.37 17.11
C GLU A 264 4.41 1.15 16.38
N VAL A 265 4.97 0.83 15.21
CA VAL A 265 4.57 -0.34 14.43
C VAL A 265 5.50 -1.52 14.70
N PHE A 266 6.80 -1.28 14.57
CA PHE A 266 7.85 -2.28 14.77
C PHE A 266 8.42 -2.13 16.18
N GLY A 267 8.17 -3.14 17.02
CA GLY A 267 8.67 -3.20 18.38
C GLY A 267 10.17 -3.51 18.45
N PRO A 268 10.74 -3.58 19.67
CA PRO A 268 12.18 -3.77 19.87
C PRO A 268 12.72 -5.13 19.39
N ASP A 269 11.85 -6.15 19.34
CA ASP A 269 12.19 -7.49 18.89
C ASP A 269 11.79 -7.74 17.41
N PHE A 270 11.52 -6.67 16.65
CA PHE A 270 11.09 -6.77 15.26
C PHE A 270 12.09 -7.51 14.38
N LYS A 271 11.57 -8.42 13.57
CA LYS A 271 12.32 -9.12 12.51
C LYS A 271 11.47 -9.33 11.27
N MET A 272 12.04 -9.04 10.12
CA MET A 272 11.53 -9.44 8.82
C MET A 272 12.38 -10.60 8.31
N ILE A 273 11.75 -11.76 8.09
CA ILE A 273 12.40 -12.95 7.58
C ILE A 273 11.81 -13.23 6.20
N ALA A 274 12.65 -13.24 5.17
CA ALA A 274 12.25 -13.54 3.80
C ALA A 274 13.25 -14.52 3.17
N GLU A 275 12.74 -15.53 2.48
CA GLU A 275 13.52 -16.43 1.66
C GLU A 275 13.21 -16.17 0.18
N ALA A 276 14.26 -16.04 -0.62
CA ALA A 276 14.15 -15.92 -2.07
C ALA A 276 15.01 -16.97 -2.79
N ASP A 277 14.52 -17.45 -3.92
CA ASP A 277 15.32 -18.24 -4.84
C ASP A 277 16.07 -17.30 -5.78
N SER A 278 17.39 -17.46 -5.89
CA SER A 278 18.18 -16.65 -6.82
C SER A 278 18.14 -17.28 -8.21
N ASN A 279 17.74 -16.51 -9.21
CA ASN A 279 17.84 -16.86 -10.62
C ASN A 279 19.16 -16.41 -11.25
N LEU A 280 19.98 -15.62 -10.54
CA LEU A 280 21.30 -15.24 -11.02
C LEU A 280 22.26 -16.44 -11.05
N ARG A 281 22.97 -16.59 -12.17
CA ARG A 281 24.05 -17.57 -12.35
C ARG A 281 25.29 -16.88 -12.85
N VAL A 282 26.41 -17.14 -12.19
CA VAL A 282 27.73 -16.72 -12.68
C VAL A 282 28.13 -17.65 -13.81
N VAL A 283 28.39 -17.07 -14.98
CA VAL A 283 28.86 -17.76 -16.18
C VAL A 283 30.28 -17.33 -16.50
N GLU A 284 31.05 -18.25 -17.08
CA GLU A 284 32.38 -17.95 -17.59
C GLU A 284 32.29 -17.57 -19.07
N GLY A 285 32.93 -16.46 -19.43
CA GLY A 285 32.92 -15.94 -20.78
C GLY A 285 34.27 -15.44 -21.27
N ILE A 286 34.28 -15.02 -22.53
CA ILE A 286 35.44 -14.45 -23.21
C ILE A 286 35.10 -13.01 -23.61
N ASP A 287 36.00 -12.11 -23.24
CA ASP A 287 36.10 -10.77 -23.80
C ASP A 287 37.25 -10.78 -24.81
N ALA A 288 36.96 -10.55 -26.09
CA ALA A 288 37.93 -10.70 -27.17
C ALA A 288 38.93 -9.56 -27.28
N ASP A 289 38.77 -8.44 -26.54
CA ASP A 289 39.60 -7.25 -26.67
C ASP A 289 40.45 -6.88 -25.42
N GLN A 290 40.29 -7.61 -24.31
CA GLN A 290 40.94 -7.32 -23.01
C GLN A 290 42.37 -7.85 -22.76
N GLY A 291 42.89 -8.78 -23.56
CA GLY A 291 44.11 -9.54 -23.25
C GLY A 291 45.42 -9.04 -23.89
N GLU A 292 46.58 -9.49 -23.38
CA GLU A 292 47.89 -9.22 -24.01
C GLU A 292 47.99 -9.69 -25.48
N LEU A 293 47.13 -10.64 -25.88
CA LEU A 293 46.99 -11.18 -27.23
C LEU A 293 45.65 -10.82 -27.91
N GLY A 294 44.87 -9.89 -27.34
CA GLY A 294 43.51 -9.58 -27.77
C GLY A 294 42.49 -10.14 -26.79
N ALA A 295 42.36 -11.45 -26.64
CA ALA A 295 41.30 -12.05 -25.81
C ALA A 295 41.69 -12.26 -24.33
N GLY A 296 40.70 -12.16 -23.45
CA GLY A 296 40.74 -12.41 -22.00
C GLY A 296 39.52 -13.20 -21.51
N LYS A 297 39.63 -13.80 -20.32
CA LYS A 297 38.52 -14.50 -19.65
C LYS A 297 37.84 -13.55 -18.68
N GLY A 298 36.52 -13.52 -18.72
CA GLY A 298 35.67 -12.75 -17.80
C GLY A 298 34.55 -13.58 -17.18
N TYR A 299 33.86 -12.96 -16.23
CA TYR A 299 32.72 -13.51 -15.52
C TYR A 299 31.53 -12.55 -15.62
N ALA A 300 30.35 -13.11 -15.89
CA ALA A 300 29.10 -12.35 -15.90
C ALA A 300 28.07 -13.09 -15.05
N SER A 301 27.23 -12.34 -14.34
CA SER A 301 25.98 -12.85 -13.77
C SER A 301 24.88 -12.67 -14.80
N VAL A 302 24.11 -13.73 -15.04
CA VAL A 302 22.96 -13.70 -15.97
C VAL A 302 21.74 -14.31 -15.29
N VAL A 303 20.55 -13.84 -15.67
CA VAL A 303 19.29 -14.42 -15.18
C VAL A 303 19.06 -15.75 -15.89
N VAL A 304 18.98 -16.81 -15.11
CA VAL A 304 18.63 -18.16 -15.55
C VAL A 304 17.42 -18.60 -14.74
N ASP A 305 16.27 -18.13 -15.19
CA ASP A 305 15.00 -18.44 -14.57
C ASP A 305 14.38 -19.69 -15.20
N GLN A 306 14.25 -20.75 -14.39
CA GLN A 306 13.74 -22.05 -14.84
C GLN A 306 12.46 -22.47 -14.11
N VAL A 307 12.12 -21.78 -13.02
CA VAL A 307 11.03 -22.15 -12.12
C VAL A 307 10.56 -20.88 -11.42
N GLY A 308 9.27 -20.55 -11.53
CA GLY A 308 8.70 -19.46 -10.77
C GLY A 308 7.32 -18.98 -11.26
N PRO A 309 6.39 -18.46 -10.40
CA PRO A 309 5.20 -17.76 -10.84
C PRO A 309 5.47 -16.51 -11.70
N THR A 310 6.56 -15.80 -11.44
CA THR A 310 7.05 -14.70 -12.29
C THR A 310 8.29 -15.17 -13.04
N PHE A 311 8.49 -14.65 -14.25
CA PHE A 311 9.64 -14.99 -15.08
C PHE A 311 10.54 -13.75 -15.17
N GLU A 312 11.86 -13.95 -15.23
CA GLU A 312 12.90 -12.94 -15.46
C GLU A 312 13.32 -12.12 -14.23
N ASP A 313 12.82 -12.43 -13.03
CA ASP A 313 13.25 -11.79 -11.78
C ASP A 313 14.59 -12.36 -11.29
N GLU A 314 15.47 -11.52 -10.73
CA GLU A 314 16.78 -11.96 -10.22
C GLU A 314 16.68 -12.72 -8.88
N LEU A 315 15.78 -12.26 -8.00
CA LEU A 315 15.36 -12.93 -6.78
C LEU A 315 13.86 -13.20 -6.85
N GLU A 316 13.48 -14.46 -6.72
CA GLU A 316 12.09 -14.85 -6.64
C GLU A 316 11.64 -14.97 -5.18
N PHE A 317 10.78 -14.05 -4.75
CA PHE A 317 10.20 -14.05 -3.42
C PHE A 317 8.83 -14.74 -3.37
N HIS A 318 8.60 -15.50 -2.29
CA HIS A 318 7.32 -16.13 -1.97
C HIS A 318 6.78 -15.61 -0.64
N PHE A 319 6.29 -14.37 -0.66
CA PHE A 319 5.71 -13.70 0.51
C PHE A 319 4.40 -14.35 0.98
N ASP A 320 3.71 -15.05 0.08
CA ASP A 320 2.49 -15.81 0.36
C ASP A 320 2.74 -17.11 1.14
N ASP A 321 3.96 -17.66 1.12
CA ASP A 321 4.34 -18.85 1.88
C ASP A 321 4.76 -18.47 3.32
N PRO A 322 4.00 -18.90 4.36
CA PRO A 322 4.31 -18.60 5.76
C PRO A 322 5.58 -19.27 6.29
N GLU A 323 6.13 -20.26 5.60
CA GLU A 323 7.43 -20.85 5.95
C GLU A 323 8.59 -20.04 5.37
N ARG A 324 8.39 -19.37 4.22
CA ARG A 324 9.41 -18.58 3.50
C ARG A 324 9.37 -17.09 3.83
N PHE A 325 8.24 -16.57 4.28
CA PHE A 325 8.12 -15.20 4.76
C PHE A 325 7.41 -15.08 6.11
N ARG A 326 8.00 -14.31 7.02
CA ARG A 326 7.42 -13.99 8.33
C ARG A 326 7.83 -12.59 8.76
N VAL A 327 6.90 -11.91 9.41
CA VAL A 327 7.17 -10.68 10.17
C VAL A 327 6.89 -10.96 11.63
N GLU A 328 7.89 -10.74 12.47
CA GLU A 328 7.82 -10.94 13.91
C GLU A 328 8.04 -9.61 14.64
N GLY A 329 7.54 -9.48 15.87
CA GLY A 329 7.77 -8.29 16.70
C GLY A 329 7.04 -7.03 16.24
N ILE A 330 5.97 -7.15 15.45
CA ILE A 330 4.99 -6.07 15.27
C ILE A 330 4.27 -5.83 16.61
N VAL A 331 4.02 -4.56 16.95
CA VAL A 331 3.25 -4.20 18.14
C VAL A 331 1.83 -4.79 18.03
N GLU A 332 1.42 -5.57 19.02
CA GLU A 332 0.16 -6.34 18.93
C GLU A 332 -1.09 -5.46 19.02
N ASP A 333 -1.06 -4.40 19.83
CA ASP A 333 -2.13 -3.40 19.95
C ASP A 333 -1.66 -2.12 19.27
N LEU A 334 -1.82 -2.04 17.95
CA LEU A 334 -1.38 -0.89 17.16
C LEU A 334 -2.21 0.34 17.51
N ARG A 335 -1.51 1.38 17.97
CA ARG A 335 -2.12 2.63 18.43
C ARG A 335 -1.45 3.84 17.83
N ILE A 336 -2.25 4.89 17.69
CA ILE A 336 -1.84 6.14 17.06
C ILE A 336 -2.18 7.34 17.94
N ASP A 337 -1.23 8.26 18.01
CA ASP A 337 -1.43 9.63 18.48
C ASP A 337 -1.58 10.51 17.25
N MET A 338 -2.62 11.34 17.23
CA MET A 338 -2.88 12.24 16.13
C MET A 338 -3.68 13.45 16.57
N ARG A 339 -3.68 14.49 15.75
CA ARG A 339 -4.64 15.58 15.86
C ARG A 339 -5.49 15.60 14.61
N PHE A 340 -6.78 15.85 14.77
CA PHE A 340 -7.66 16.14 13.64
C PHE A 340 -8.40 17.44 13.93
N SER A 341 -8.84 18.11 12.86
CA SER A 341 -9.64 19.32 12.97
C SER A 341 -10.82 19.29 12.03
N VAL A 342 -11.95 19.81 12.50
CA VAL A 342 -13.17 19.99 11.72
C VAL A 342 -13.41 21.49 11.58
N GLY A 343 -13.52 21.93 10.33
CA GLY A 343 -13.88 23.31 9.99
C GLY A 343 -15.40 23.47 9.92
N GLU A 344 -15.85 24.70 10.14
CA GLU A 344 -17.25 25.12 9.98
C GLU A 344 -17.40 26.05 8.79
N GLN A 345 -18.60 26.09 8.23
CA GLN A 345 -18.99 27.14 7.28
C GLN A 345 -19.00 28.51 7.97
N LEU A 346 -18.62 29.56 7.24
CA LEU A 346 -18.76 30.92 7.76
C LEU A 346 -20.24 31.34 7.78
N GLY A 347 -20.84 31.22 8.96
CA GLY A 347 -22.18 31.69 9.29
C GLY A 347 -23.26 30.62 9.14
N PHE A 348 -24.41 30.93 9.72
CA PHE A 348 -25.54 30.02 9.85
C PHE A 348 -26.07 29.50 8.50
N VAL A 349 -26.20 28.18 8.40
CA VAL A 349 -26.78 27.44 7.29
C VAL A 349 -28.27 27.20 7.56
N PRO A 350 -29.18 27.83 6.79
CA PRO A 350 -30.61 27.71 7.03
C PRO A 350 -31.18 26.38 6.51
N SER A 351 -32.15 25.84 7.24
CA SER A 351 -32.96 24.71 6.79
C SER A 351 -33.79 25.07 5.54
N CYS A 352 -34.10 24.06 4.74
CA CYS A 352 -35.00 24.18 3.60
C CYS A 352 -36.44 23.86 4.05
N VAL A 353 -37.26 24.89 4.17
CA VAL A 353 -38.59 24.81 4.77
C VAL A 353 -39.75 24.90 3.77
N GLY A 354 -40.87 24.26 4.09
CA GLY A 354 -42.23 24.61 3.66
C GLY A 354 -42.59 24.46 2.17
N THR A 355 -41.69 23.94 1.34
CA THR A 355 -41.92 23.82 -0.11
C THR A 355 -41.67 22.40 -0.63
N SER A 356 -42.41 22.02 -1.67
CA SER A 356 -42.15 20.76 -2.40
C SER A 356 -40.79 20.72 -3.11
N VAL A 357 -40.13 21.87 -3.26
CA VAL A 357 -38.72 21.94 -3.69
C VAL A 357 -37.82 21.47 -2.57
N CYS A 358 -38.06 21.88 -1.32
CA CYS A 358 -37.27 21.45 -0.16
C CYS A 358 -37.37 19.96 0.14
N GLN A 359 -38.49 19.31 -0.20
CA GLN A 359 -38.59 17.85 -0.18
C GLN A 359 -37.60 17.15 -1.12
N GLN A 360 -37.00 17.86 -2.07
CA GLN A 360 -35.96 17.34 -2.96
C GLN A 360 -34.53 17.69 -2.48
N ASN A 361 -34.38 18.36 -1.33
CA ASN A 361 -33.09 18.77 -0.78
C ASN A 361 -32.37 17.58 -0.13
N MET A 362 -31.62 16.83 -0.94
CA MET A 362 -30.96 15.58 -0.53
C MET A 362 -29.44 15.65 -0.78
N PRO A 363 -28.64 14.78 -0.12
CA PRO A 363 -27.22 14.63 -0.46
C PRO A 363 -27.00 14.44 -1.96
N GLY A 364 -26.07 15.20 -2.54
CA GLY A 364 -25.80 15.20 -3.99
C GLY A 364 -26.85 15.90 -4.87
N ALA A 365 -27.93 16.43 -4.29
CA ALA A 365 -28.99 17.14 -4.97
C ALA A 365 -29.42 18.43 -4.21
N PRO A 366 -28.52 19.40 -4.03
CA PRO A 366 -28.86 20.65 -3.36
C PRO A 366 -29.90 21.44 -4.15
N THR A 367 -30.90 21.97 -3.44
CA THR A 367 -31.96 22.80 -4.05
C THR A 367 -31.56 24.26 -4.23
N SER A 368 -30.51 24.71 -3.54
CA SER A 368 -29.95 26.06 -3.64
C SER A 368 -28.47 26.07 -3.23
N GLY A 369 -27.76 27.14 -3.59
CA GLY A 369 -26.38 27.37 -3.11
C GLY A 369 -26.27 27.81 -1.65
N GLN A 370 -27.37 27.85 -0.90
CA GLN A 370 -27.39 28.04 0.57
C GLN A 370 -27.76 26.76 1.31
N SER A 371 -28.06 25.69 0.57
CA SER A 371 -28.31 24.37 1.15
C SER A 371 -27.04 23.82 1.77
N VAL A 372 -27.18 23.11 2.89
CA VAL A 372 -26.09 22.34 3.49
C VAL A 372 -25.46 21.35 2.50
N TRP A 373 -26.25 20.80 1.57
CA TRP A 373 -25.75 19.87 0.54
C TRP A 373 -24.95 20.54 -0.59
N ALA A 374 -24.85 21.87 -0.59
CA ALA A 374 -23.99 22.63 -1.50
C ALA A 374 -22.66 23.03 -0.88
N LEU A 375 -22.45 22.72 0.41
CA LEU A 375 -21.20 22.97 1.12
C LEU A 375 -20.17 21.90 0.77
N ASP A 376 -18.90 22.21 1.06
CA ASP A 376 -17.85 21.20 1.04
C ASP A 376 -18.16 20.11 2.07
N SER A 377 -18.01 18.85 1.67
CA SER A 377 -18.52 17.71 2.44
C SER A 377 -17.82 17.49 3.78
N TRP A 378 -16.61 18.02 3.92
CA TRP A 378 -15.77 17.92 5.12
C TRP A 378 -16.05 19.01 6.16
N LEU A 379 -17.02 19.91 5.92
CA LEU A 379 -17.45 20.91 6.90
C LEU A 379 -18.41 20.32 7.92
N PHE A 380 -18.34 20.83 9.16
CA PHE A 380 -19.15 20.40 10.30
C PHE A 380 -20.64 20.27 9.95
N GLU A 381 -21.22 21.28 9.28
CA GLU A 381 -22.64 21.31 8.96
C GLU A 381 -23.02 20.16 8.03
N TYR A 382 -22.19 19.88 7.02
CA TYR A 382 -22.40 18.75 6.13
C TYR A 382 -22.25 17.42 6.90
N LEU A 383 -21.20 17.29 7.72
CA LEU A 383 -20.93 16.06 8.46
C LEU A 383 -22.06 15.69 9.42
N VAL A 384 -22.55 16.64 10.20
CA VAL A 384 -23.66 16.43 11.14
C VAL A 384 -24.97 16.14 10.40
N THR A 385 -25.27 16.89 9.35
CA THR A 385 -26.51 16.69 8.58
C THR A 385 -26.52 15.35 7.87
N TYR A 386 -25.39 14.95 7.27
CA TYR A 386 -25.27 13.65 6.62
C TYR A 386 -25.40 12.51 7.64
N ALA A 387 -24.82 12.64 8.83
CA ALA A 387 -25.00 11.65 9.89
C ALA A 387 -26.48 11.54 10.32
N GLY A 388 -27.17 12.68 10.52
CA GLY A 388 -28.62 12.69 10.76
C GLY A 388 -29.42 12.06 9.60
N TRP A 389 -29.02 12.29 8.35
CA TRP A 389 -29.64 11.65 7.20
C TRP A 389 -29.43 10.13 7.23
N VAL A 390 -28.23 9.63 7.56
CA VAL A 390 -27.97 8.18 7.67
C VAL A 390 -28.91 7.52 8.68
N ASP A 391 -29.10 8.10 9.86
CA ASP A 391 -30.00 7.57 10.89
C ASP A 391 -31.49 7.67 10.49
N TYR A 392 -31.91 8.79 9.89
CA TYR A 392 -33.32 9.16 9.80
C TYR A 392 -33.92 9.18 8.38
N GLN A 393 -33.14 8.90 7.32
CA GLN A 393 -33.64 8.87 5.94
C GLN A 393 -34.78 7.88 5.69
N GLY A 394 -34.95 6.88 6.57
CA GLY A 394 -36.03 5.89 6.50
C GLY A 394 -37.16 6.12 7.51
N LEU A 395 -37.08 7.18 8.32
CA LEU A 395 -37.96 7.39 9.46
C LEU A 395 -39.38 7.75 9.00
N THR A 396 -40.37 7.07 9.57
CA THR A 396 -41.79 7.40 9.41
C THR A 396 -42.49 7.25 10.76
N ALA A 397 -43.33 8.22 11.12
CA ALA A 397 -44.07 8.22 12.37
C ALA A 397 -45.36 9.04 12.24
N ALA A 398 -46.35 8.71 13.05
CA ALA A 398 -47.57 9.50 13.22
C ALA A 398 -47.90 9.51 14.72
N LEU A 399 -47.66 10.64 15.36
CA LEU A 399 -47.76 10.79 16.81
C LEU A 399 -48.87 11.80 17.11
N ASP A 400 -49.83 11.38 17.93
CA ASP A 400 -50.96 12.21 18.35
C ASP A 400 -50.90 12.47 19.85
N TYR A 401 -50.81 13.73 20.22
CA TYR A 401 -50.83 14.22 21.60
C TYR A 401 -52.14 14.98 21.87
N LEU A 402 -52.49 15.08 23.16
CA LEU A 402 -53.67 15.83 23.63
C LEU A 402 -54.97 15.48 22.85
N LEU A 403 -55.26 14.19 22.71
CA LEU A 403 -56.44 13.67 21.98
C LEU A 403 -56.50 14.11 20.50
N GLY A 404 -55.35 14.30 19.84
CA GLY A 404 -55.24 14.68 18.43
C GLY A 404 -55.39 16.18 18.18
N THR A 405 -55.01 17.02 19.16
CA THR A 405 -54.97 18.48 18.99
C THR A 405 -53.55 19.02 18.83
N ALA A 406 -52.55 18.17 18.99
CA ALA A 406 -51.16 18.39 18.63
C ALA A 406 -50.62 17.08 18.06
N SER A 407 -50.17 17.10 16.81
CA SER A 407 -49.70 15.90 16.11
C SER A 407 -48.38 16.17 15.41
N VAL A 408 -47.53 15.15 15.38
CA VAL A 408 -46.24 15.14 14.65
C VAL A 408 -46.32 14.06 13.59
N TYR A 409 -46.18 14.45 12.32
CA TYR A 409 -46.20 13.54 11.19
C TYR A 409 -44.83 13.50 10.53
N ILE A 410 -44.24 12.31 10.44
CA ILE A 410 -42.95 12.09 9.78
C ILE A 410 -43.15 11.15 8.61
N GLY A 411 -42.89 11.62 7.39
CA GLY A 411 -43.06 10.86 6.15
C GLY A 411 -44.48 10.32 5.93
N GLN A 412 -45.50 11.06 6.38
CA GLN A 412 -46.91 10.71 6.19
C GLN A 412 -47.53 11.52 5.05
N ASP A 413 -48.78 11.19 4.68
CA ASP A 413 -49.61 11.95 3.74
C ASP A 413 -48.99 12.22 2.35
N GLY A 414 -48.07 11.35 1.93
CA GLY A 414 -47.38 11.44 0.64
C GLY A 414 -46.05 12.17 0.69
N ASN A 415 -45.64 12.66 1.87
CA ASN A 415 -44.32 13.22 2.10
C ASN A 415 -43.24 12.14 2.17
N PRO A 416 -42.00 12.46 1.79
CA PRO A 416 -40.89 11.53 1.88
C PRO A 416 -40.55 11.19 3.34
N PRO A 417 -40.01 9.99 3.62
CA PRO A 417 -39.47 9.65 4.95
C PRO A 417 -38.50 10.70 5.48
N GLY A 418 -38.53 10.93 6.79
CA GLY A 418 -37.74 11.96 7.47
C GLY A 418 -38.26 13.40 7.34
N TRP A 419 -39.25 13.68 6.47
CA TRP A 419 -39.91 14.99 6.38
C TRP A 419 -40.92 15.15 7.52
N VAL A 420 -40.78 16.21 8.32
CA VAL A 420 -41.62 16.48 9.50
C VAL A 420 -42.65 17.54 9.19
N GLU A 421 -43.89 17.30 9.64
CA GLU A 421 -44.95 18.28 9.71
C GLU A 421 -45.52 18.31 11.14
N TYR A 422 -45.79 19.52 11.64
CA TYR A 422 -46.39 19.74 12.94
C TYR A 422 -47.82 20.28 12.76
N ASP A 423 -48.84 19.52 13.18
CA ASP A 423 -50.22 20.00 13.24
C ASP A 423 -50.59 20.31 14.69
N ILE A 424 -50.43 21.57 15.09
CA ILE A 424 -50.76 22.05 16.44
C ILE A 424 -51.91 23.05 16.36
N LEU A 425 -52.97 22.80 17.14
CA LEU A 425 -54.13 23.67 17.20
C LEU A 425 -53.74 25.14 17.44
N LEU A 426 -54.16 26.03 16.53
CA LEU A 426 -53.86 27.47 16.55
C LEU A 426 -52.36 27.83 16.46
N ASN A 427 -51.52 26.91 15.99
CA ASN A 427 -50.06 27.11 15.90
C ASN A 427 -49.42 27.52 17.24
N LEU A 428 -49.96 26.99 18.34
CA LEU A 428 -49.41 27.26 19.68
C LEU A 428 -47.97 26.76 19.75
N GLY A 429 -47.11 27.52 20.43
CA GLY A 429 -45.69 27.21 20.53
C GLY A 429 -44.88 27.56 19.27
N ASN A 430 -45.50 28.10 18.22
CA ASN A 430 -44.82 28.42 16.95
C ASN A 430 -43.91 27.27 16.48
N PRO A 431 -44.46 26.08 16.20
CA PRO A 431 -43.66 24.95 15.77
C PRO A 431 -42.80 25.31 14.55
N PRO A 432 -41.66 24.60 14.36
CA PRO A 432 -40.86 24.75 13.16
C PRO A 432 -41.70 24.59 11.89
N GLU A 433 -41.32 25.29 10.82
CA GLU A 433 -41.89 25.04 9.50
C GLU A 433 -41.51 23.63 9.02
N ASP A 434 -42.33 23.05 8.15
CA ASP A 434 -42.13 21.70 7.62
C ASP A 434 -40.74 21.56 6.97
N GLN A 435 -39.94 20.61 7.44
CA GLN A 435 -38.56 20.40 7.00
C GLN A 435 -38.10 18.97 7.32
N TYR A 436 -36.90 18.62 6.86
CA TYR A 436 -36.31 17.33 7.21
C TYR A 436 -35.73 17.30 8.64
N ILE A 437 -35.86 16.17 9.32
CA ILE A 437 -35.33 15.96 10.69
C ILE A 437 -33.85 16.31 10.80
N TRP A 438 -33.04 15.89 9.83
CA TRP A 438 -31.60 16.16 9.84
C TRP A 438 -31.27 17.66 9.70
N GLU A 439 -32.14 18.46 9.09
CA GLU A 439 -31.98 19.92 9.03
C GLU A 439 -32.38 20.57 10.36
N THR A 440 -33.41 20.05 11.05
CA THR A 440 -33.70 20.44 12.44
C THR A 440 -32.53 20.12 13.37
N ILE A 441 -31.92 18.93 13.23
CA ILE A 441 -30.74 18.54 14.00
C ILE A 441 -29.56 19.47 13.70
N LEU A 442 -29.34 19.84 12.44
CA LEU A 442 -28.31 20.79 12.05
C LEU A 442 -28.51 22.17 12.69
N GLU A 443 -29.74 22.68 12.71
CA GLU A 443 -30.04 23.97 13.36
C GLU A 443 -29.66 23.93 14.85
N VAL A 444 -30.07 22.88 15.57
CA VAL A 444 -29.70 22.70 16.99
C VAL A 444 -28.18 22.60 17.13
N ALA A 445 -27.52 21.84 16.25
CA ALA A 445 -26.08 21.63 16.29
C ALA A 445 -25.29 22.93 16.12
N GLN A 446 -25.65 23.78 15.15
CA GLN A 446 -25.01 25.08 14.93
C GLN A 446 -25.15 26.00 16.16
N VAL A 447 -26.37 26.10 16.71
CA VAL A 447 -26.61 26.95 17.88
C VAL A 447 -25.83 26.43 19.11
N ARG A 448 -25.85 25.12 19.35
CA ARG A 448 -25.24 24.51 20.54
C ARG A 448 -23.72 24.37 20.42
N LEU A 449 -23.15 24.35 19.21
CA LEU A 449 -21.70 24.42 19.01
C LEU A 449 -21.14 25.80 19.42
N HIS A 450 -21.89 26.86 19.13
CA HIS A 450 -21.53 28.23 19.47
C HIS A 450 -21.96 28.67 20.88
N ASP A 451 -22.54 27.77 21.67
CA ASP A 451 -22.95 28.04 23.06
C ASP A 451 -22.66 26.83 23.95
N SER A 452 -21.57 26.90 24.74
CA SER A 452 -21.24 25.84 25.71
C SER A 452 -22.13 25.82 26.95
N GLY A 453 -23.05 26.79 27.09
CA GLY A 453 -23.77 27.11 28.33
C GLY A 453 -22.95 27.96 29.30
N PHE A 454 -21.65 28.15 29.04
CA PHE A 454 -20.74 28.96 29.85
C PHE A 454 -20.07 30.08 29.02
N ALA A 455 -19.89 29.87 27.73
CA ALA A 455 -19.35 30.84 26.79
C ALA A 455 -20.04 30.72 25.43
N THR A 456 -20.11 31.86 24.73
CA THR A 456 -20.56 31.93 23.34
C THR A 456 -19.36 32.13 22.41
N PHE A 457 -19.34 31.43 21.29
CA PHE A 457 -18.25 31.49 20.31
C PHE A 457 -18.71 32.20 19.03
N PRO A 458 -17.81 32.90 18.31
CA PRO A 458 -18.10 33.34 16.97
C PRO A 458 -18.20 32.14 16.01
N GLU A 459 -18.99 32.31 14.95
CA GLU A 459 -19.04 31.42 13.79
C GLU A 459 -17.64 31.20 13.18
N GLY A 460 -17.36 29.98 12.71
CA GLY A 460 -16.09 29.61 12.12
C GLY A 460 -15.00 29.26 13.13
N VAL A 461 -15.38 28.71 14.29
CA VAL A 461 -14.42 28.20 15.27
C VAL A 461 -13.83 26.88 14.76
N GLN A 462 -12.52 26.78 14.68
CA GLN A 462 -11.88 25.52 14.31
C GLN A 462 -11.90 24.58 15.51
N LEU A 463 -12.59 23.45 15.38
CA LEU A 463 -12.57 22.39 16.38
C LEU A 463 -11.39 21.48 16.10
N ALA A 464 -10.57 21.23 17.10
CA ALA A 464 -9.41 20.38 16.89
C ALA A 464 -9.03 19.59 18.14
N PHE A 465 -8.92 18.28 17.98
CA PHE A 465 -8.72 17.34 19.08
C PHE A 465 -7.39 16.62 18.89
N THR A 466 -6.54 16.68 19.91
CA THR A 466 -5.33 15.86 19.97
C THR A 466 -5.65 14.60 20.75
N VAL A 467 -5.86 13.51 20.03
CA VAL A 467 -6.16 12.20 20.59
C VAL A 467 -4.87 11.40 20.71
N GLN A 468 -4.78 10.60 21.76
CA GLN A 468 -3.62 9.77 22.06
C GLN A 468 -4.06 8.34 22.31
N ASP A 469 -3.17 7.40 22.03
CA ASP A 469 -3.32 5.99 22.37
C ASP A 469 -4.56 5.37 21.71
N ILE A 470 -4.93 5.82 20.51
CA ILE A 470 -6.13 5.39 19.79
C ILE A 470 -5.86 4.08 19.04
N PRO A 471 -6.60 3.00 19.30
CA PRO A 471 -6.45 1.75 18.56
C PRO A 471 -6.81 1.93 17.08
N VAL A 472 -5.94 1.44 16.20
CA VAL A 472 -6.14 1.50 14.74
C VAL A 472 -7.17 0.49 14.26
N GLY A 473 -7.41 -0.58 15.04
CA GLY A 473 -8.45 -1.59 14.77
C GLY A 473 -7.96 -2.85 14.06
N ILE A 474 -6.65 -3.04 13.96
CA ILE A 474 -5.99 -4.27 13.54
C ILE A 474 -4.90 -4.62 14.54
N THR A 475 -4.73 -5.91 14.82
CA THR A 475 -3.64 -6.40 15.68
C THR A 475 -2.33 -6.53 14.89
N GLY A 476 -1.20 -6.55 15.59
CA GLY A 476 0.10 -6.80 14.98
C GLY A 476 0.15 -8.15 14.24
N SER A 477 -0.46 -9.18 14.81
CA SER A 477 -0.60 -10.50 14.19
C SER A 477 -1.45 -10.48 12.91
N GLU A 478 -2.57 -9.75 12.91
CA GLU A 478 -3.39 -9.57 11.70
C GLU A 478 -2.65 -8.74 10.64
N ALA A 479 -1.90 -7.71 11.04
CA ALA A 479 -1.09 -6.91 10.14
C ALA A 479 0.01 -7.75 9.47
N ALA A 480 0.73 -8.59 10.23
CA ALA A 480 1.76 -9.48 9.69
C ALA A 480 1.25 -10.42 8.59
N GLU A 481 0.00 -10.87 8.70
CA GLU A 481 -0.64 -11.69 7.68
C GLU A 481 -1.20 -10.85 6.52
N ALA A 482 -1.75 -9.66 6.82
CA ALA A 482 -2.34 -8.77 5.83
C ALA A 482 -1.32 -8.20 4.83
N VAL A 483 -0.04 -8.05 5.21
CA VAL A 483 0.99 -7.50 4.31
C VAL A 483 1.44 -8.47 3.20
N ARG A 484 1.31 -9.78 3.42
CA ARG A 484 1.79 -10.81 2.49
C ARG A 484 1.32 -10.63 1.04
N PRO A 485 0.01 -10.48 0.75
CA PRO A 485 -0.46 -10.31 -0.62
C PRO A 485 0.08 -9.05 -1.29
N TYR A 486 0.21 -7.94 -0.54
CA TYR A 486 0.75 -6.68 -1.08
C TYR A 486 2.24 -6.82 -1.42
N LEU A 487 3.02 -7.46 -0.55
CA LEU A 487 4.44 -7.73 -0.84
C LEU A 487 4.60 -8.70 -2.02
N GLN A 488 3.74 -9.71 -2.14
CA GLN A 488 3.76 -10.64 -3.28
C GLN A 488 3.49 -9.93 -4.60
N GLU A 489 2.56 -8.97 -4.64
CA GLU A 489 2.28 -8.17 -5.84
C GLU A 489 3.47 -7.29 -6.25
N GLN A 490 4.32 -6.93 -5.30
CA GLN A 490 5.51 -6.08 -5.49
C GLN A 490 6.82 -6.88 -5.51
N ALA A 491 6.77 -8.23 -5.61
CA ALA A 491 7.95 -9.08 -5.45
C ALA A 491 9.09 -8.75 -6.44
N SER A 492 8.78 -8.56 -7.72
CA SER A 492 9.76 -8.18 -8.75
C SER A 492 10.41 -6.82 -8.46
N GLN A 493 9.61 -5.84 -8.01
CA GLN A 493 10.13 -4.52 -7.63
C GLN A 493 11.05 -4.60 -6.40
N ILE A 494 10.70 -5.47 -5.44
CA ILE A 494 11.54 -5.72 -4.27
C ILE A 494 12.84 -6.42 -4.68
N SER A 495 12.81 -7.38 -5.63
CA SER A 495 14.02 -8.00 -6.20
C SER A 495 14.98 -6.96 -6.75
N ASP A 496 14.49 -6.09 -7.65
CA ASP A 496 15.26 -5.02 -8.28
C ASP A 496 15.89 -4.08 -7.24
N PHE A 497 15.13 -3.69 -6.20
CA PHE A 497 15.66 -2.84 -5.13
C PHE A 497 16.80 -3.47 -4.34
N LEU A 498 16.76 -4.79 -4.13
CA LEU A 498 17.71 -5.50 -3.29
C LEU A 498 19.02 -5.80 -4.00
N LEU A 499 18.97 -6.12 -5.29
CA LEU A 499 20.16 -6.45 -6.07
C LEU A 499 20.71 -5.23 -6.81
N GLY A 500 19.88 -4.24 -7.11
CA GLY A 500 20.25 -3.13 -7.98
C GLY A 500 20.67 -3.61 -9.37
N ASP A 501 21.47 -2.78 -10.05
CA ASP A 501 22.01 -3.12 -11.37
C ASP A 501 23.19 -4.10 -11.21
N TYR A 502 22.88 -5.40 -11.07
CA TYR A 502 23.91 -6.44 -10.97
C TYR A 502 24.82 -6.49 -12.22
N GLN A 503 24.39 -5.94 -13.35
CA GLN A 503 25.14 -5.95 -14.60
C GLN A 503 26.33 -4.98 -14.54
N ASP A 504 26.32 -4.00 -13.63
CA ASP A 504 27.47 -3.12 -13.35
C ASP A 504 28.72 -3.91 -12.89
N ASP A 505 28.52 -5.08 -12.29
CA ASP A 505 29.59 -5.97 -11.84
C ASP A 505 29.97 -7.04 -12.88
N ASN A 506 29.33 -7.07 -14.06
CA ASN A 506 29.67 -8.00 -15.13
C ASN A 506 30.92 -7.55 -15.89
N ASP A 507 31.84 -8.50 -16.16
CA ASP A 507 32.87 -8.28 -17.17
C ASP A 507 32.20 -8.15 -18.57
N PRO A 508 32.75 -7.33 -19.48
CA PRO A 508 32.17 -7.09 -20.81
C PRO A 508 32.44 -8.24 -21.78
N VAL A 509 32.09 -9.47 -21.39
CA VAL A 509 32.27 -10.66 -22.21
C VAL A 509 31.45 -10.59 -23.50
N ASP A 510 32.03 -10.99 -24.64
CA ASP A 510 31.33 -11.10 -25.93
C ASP A 510 30.43 -12.34 -25.97
N PHE A 511 30.86 -13.40 -25.30
CA PHE A 511 30.10 -14.64 -25.20
C PHE A 511 30.47 -15.44 -23.96
N TYR A 512 29.55 -16.29 -23.52
CA TYR A 512 29.70 -17.16 -22.36
C TYR A 512 29.11 -18.55 -22.61
N TYR A 513 29.48 -19.49 -21.73
CA TYR A 513 29.03 -20.88 -21.82
C TYR A 513 28.03 -21.21 -20.73
N ARG A 514 26.81 -21.64 -21.11
CA ARG A 514 25.78 -22.06 -20.15
C ARG A 514 24.88 -23.16 -20.70
N ARG A 515 24.19 -23.86 -19.79
CA ARG A 515 23.15 -24.83 -20.11
C ARG A 515 21.81 -24.12 -20.32
N ALA A 516 21.09 -24.50 -21.37
CA ALA A 516 19.74 -24.01 -21.65
C ALA A 516 18.68 -24.85 -20.90
N GLU A 517 17.41 -24.45 -21.00
CA GLU A 517 16.29 -25.13 -20.33
C GLU A 517 16.05 -26.56 -20.85
N ASP A 518 16.52 -26.88 -22.07
CA ASP A 518 16.48 -28.23 -22.63
C ASP A 518 17.57 -29.17 -22.07
N GLY A 519 18.40 -28.67 -21.16
CA GLY A 519 19.50 -29.40 -20.51
C GLY A 519 20.75 -29.52 -21.36
N ARG A 520 20.82 -28.91 -22.55
CA ARG A 520 22.01 -28.94 -23.41
C ARG A 520 22.84 -27.67 -23.23
N PRO A 521 24.17 -27.75 -23.34
CA PRO A 521 25.02 -26.58 -23.25
C PRO A 521 25.15 -25.87 -24.59
N TYR A 522 25.14 -24.55 -24.54
CA TYR A 522 25.32 -23.68 -25.69
C TYR A 522 26.32 -22.58 -25.36
N VAL A 523 26.95 -22.06 -26.40
CA VAL A 523 27.65 -20.77 -26.32
C VAL A 523 26.64 -19.68 -26.63
N TYR A 524 26.46 -18.78 -25.67
CA TYR A 524 25.57 -17.62 -25.76
C TYR A 524 26.43 -16.42 -26.11
N PHE A 525 26.11 -15.77 -27.22
CA PHE A 525 26.63 -14.43 -27.49
C PHE A 525 25.90 -13.45 -26.58
N ALA A 526 26.64 -12.60 -25.88
CA ALA A 526 26.09 -11.65 -24.92
C ALA A 526 25.02 -10.78 -25.58
N ALA A 527 23.89 -10.57 -24.90
CA ALA A 527 22.85 -9.66 -25.34
C ALA A 527 23.00 -8.29 -24.66
N ALA A 528 22.15 -7.34 -25.05
CA ALA A 528 22.16 -6.00 -24.46
C ALA A 528 21.84 -6.02 -22.96
N GLU A 529 21.01 -6.99 -22.52
CA GLU A 529 20.61 -7.19 -21.13
C GLU A 529 21.67 -7.89 -20.26
N ASP A 530 22.76 -8.39 -20.82
CA ASP A 530 23.86 -8.97 -20.02
C ASP A 530 24.90 -7.91 -19.58
N ARG A 531 24.82 -6.69 -20.14
CA ARG A 531 25.85 -5.66 -20.03
C ARG A 531 25.33 -4.45 -19.30
N SER A 532 26.18 -3.86 -18.45
CA SER A 532 25.89 -2.58 -17.82
C SER A 532 25.55 -1.48 -18.83
N GLU A 533 24.69 -0.55 -18.42
CA GLU A 533 24.30 0.60 -19.24
C GLU A 533 25.54 1.41 -19.68
N ALA A 534 26.56 1.48 -18.81
CA ALA A 534 27.80 2.19 -19.08
C ALA A 534 28.67 1.56 -20.18
N ALA A 535 28.67 0.22 -20.29
CA ALA A 535 29.38 -0.49 -21.34
C ALA A 535 28.70 -0.33 -22.71
N GLY A 536 27.36 -0.27 -22.71
CA GLY A 536 26.56 -0.19 -23.93
C GLY A 536 26.62 -1.47 -24.78
N TYR A 537 25.87 -1.48 -25.89
CA TYR A 537 25.79 -2.63 -26.80
C TYR A 537 26.09 -2.20 -28.24
N ALA A 538 27.34 -2.34 -28.68
CA ALA A 538 27.85 -1.81 -29.95
C ALA A 538 28.04 -2.86 -31.07
N TYR A 539 27.63 -4.11 -30.85
CA TYR A 539 27.78 -5.19 -31.82
C TYR A 539 26.96 -4.95 -33.10
N ALA A 540 27.64 -4.81 -34.24
CA ALA A 540 26.98 -4.63 -35.53
C ALA A 540 26.36 -5.94 -36.05
N GLN A 541 27.00 -7.07 -35.76
CA GLN A 541 26.56 -8.41 -36.19
C GLN A 541 26.75 -9.42 -35.05
N PRO A 542 25.93 -9.36 -33.98
CA PRO A 542 26.07 -10.26 -32.84
C PRO A 542 25.87 -11.72 -33.25
N GLY A 543 26.61 -12.65 -32.66
CA GLY A 543 26.51 -14.10 -32.92
C GLY A 543 27.74 -14.72 -33.58
N PHE A 544 27.61 -15.99 -33.97
CA PHE A 544 28.69 -16.79 -34.54
C PHE A 544 28.44 -17.12 -36.01
N PHE A 545 29.51 -17.20 -36.81
CA PHE A 545 29.48 -17.36 -38.26
C PHE A 545 30.46 -18.44 -38.73
N HIS A 546 30.17 -19.06 -39.88
CA HIS A 546 31.04 -20.03 -40.52
C HIS A 546 32.19 -19.38 -41.32
N ASP A 547 32.09 -18.09 -41.64
CA ASP A 547 33.06 -17.36 -42.45
C ASP A 547 33.54 -16.04 -41.80
N ALA A 548 34.79 -15.65 -42.11
CA ALA A 548 35.39 -14.40 -41.63
C ALA A 548 34.71 -13.13 -42.17
N GLY A 549 33.88 -13.24 -43.22
CA GLY A 549 33.07 -12.14 -43.75
C GLY A 549 31.76 -11.94 -42.98
N LEU A 550 31.47 -12.76 -41.97
CA LEU A 550 30.27 -12.72 -41.13
C LEU A 550 28.97 -12.80 -41.97
N SER A 551 28.99 -13.62 -43.02
CA SER A 551 27.90 -13.71 -44.01
C SER A 551 27.03 -14.96 -43.85
N GLU A 552 27.58 -16.03 -43.30
CA GLU A 552 26.93 -17.32 -43.07
C GLU A 552 26.82 -17.60 -41.56
N ARG A 553 25.67 -17.27 -40.97
CA ARG A 553 25.44 -17.37 -39.53
C ARG A 553 25.30 -18.83 -39.07
N ALA A 554 26.02 -19.19 -38.03
CA ALA A 554 25.99 -20.49 -37.37
C ALA A 554 25.08 -20.50 -36.11
N SER A 555 24.94 -19.36 -35.43
CA SER A 555 24.11 -19.22 -34.23
C SER A 555 22.64 -18.89 -34.56
N ALA A 556 21.74 -19.15 -33.61
CA ALA A 556 20.32 -18.80 -33.73
C ALA A 556 19.74 -18.24 -32.43
N THR A 557 18.78 -17.32 -32.53
CA THR A 557 18.05 -16.80 -31.36
C THR A 557 16.88 -17.68 -30.95
N SER A 558 16.31 -18.47 -31.86
CA SER A 558 15.21 -19.38 -31.58
C SER A 558 15.66 -20.82 -31.78
N ILE A 559 15.63 -21.61 -30.71
CA ILE A 559 15.95 -23.04 -30.68
C ILE A 559 14.75 -23.75 -30.08
N GLU A 560 14.31 -24.85 -30.70
CA GLU A 560 13.18 -25.63 -30.19
C GLU A 560 13.50 -26.18 -28.78
N GLY A 561 12.63 -25.89 -27.81
CA GLY A 561 12.80 -26.33 -26.42
C GLY A 561 13.61 -25.38 -25.53
N VAL A 562 14.13 -24.28 -26.07
CA VAL A 562 14.84 -23.23 -25.33
C VAL A 562 13.96 -21.98 -25.27
N ALA A 563 13.70 -21.46 -24.07
CA ALA A 563 12.79 -20.33 -23.87
C ALA A 563 13.43 -18.99 -24.24
N ASP A 564 14.73 -18.88 -24.01
CA ASP A 564 15.53 -17.70 -24.34
C ASP A 564 15.43 -17.36 -25.84
N THR A 565 15.00 -16.13 -26.14
CA THR A 565 14.96 -15.59 -27.52
C THR A 565 15.80 -14.33 -27.72
N ALA A 566 16.38 -13.78 -26.65
CA ALA A 566 17.22 -12.60 -26.68
C ALA A 566 18.63 -12.90 -27.24
N HIS A 567 19.22 -14.04 -26.86
CA HIS A 567 20.63 -14.34 -27.13
C HIS A 567 20.83 -15.11 -28.44
N GLN A 568 21.95 -14.87 -29.13
CA GLN A 568 22.42 -15.76 -30.19
C GLN A 568 23.06 -17.00 -29.57
N LYS A 569 22.51 -18.17 -29.86
CA LYS A 569 22.93 -19.45 -29.26
C LYS A 569 23.60 -20.34 -30.30
N LEU A 570 24.74 -20.91 -29.93
CA LEU A 570 25.50 -21.85 -30.75
C LEU A 570 25.61 -23.21 -30.04
N ALA A 571 25.07 -24.25 -30.67
CA ALA A 571 25.31 -25.62 -30.25
C ALA A 571 26.67 -26.07 -30.76
N LEU A 572 27.55 -26.54 -29.87
CA LEU A 572 28.87 -27.01 -30.25
C LEU A 572 28.84 -28.51 -30.60
N PRO A 573 29.37 -28.93 -31.77
CA PRO A 573 29.56 -30.34 -32.05
C PRO A 573 30.69 -30.92 -31.17
N ALA A 574 30.68 -32.23 -30.94
CA ALA A 574 31.77 -32.92 -30.27
C ALA A 574 33.08 -32.81 -31.08
N GLY A 575 34.22 -32.65 -30.39
CA GLY A 575 35.52 -32.45 -31.02
C GLY A 575 35.85 -30.98 -31.28
N GLU A 576 36.70 -30.74 -32.28
CA GLU A 576 37.19 -29.40 -32.63
C GLU A 576 36.28 -28.74 -33.68
N SER A 577 35.90 -27.49 -33.45
CA SER A 577 35.08 -26.68 -34.36
C SER A 577 35.56 -25.23 -34.40
N PHE A 578 35.31 -24.55 -35.51
CA PHE A 578 35.76 -23.18 -35.75
C PHE A 578 34.61 -22.28 -36.18
N TYR A 579 34.54 -21.10 -35.58
CA TYR A 579 33.56 -20.07 -35.90
C TYR A 579 34.22 -18.69 -35.88
N TYR A 580 33.54 -17.72 -36.46
CA TYR A 580 33.94 -16.33 -36.50
C TYR A 580 32.89 -15.46 -35.80
N PHE A 581 33.34 -14.41 -35.13
CA PHE A 581 32.47 -13.44 -34.49
C PHE A 581 33.10 -12.05 -34.51
N GLN A 582 32.32 -11.03 -34.19
CA GLN A 582 32.79 -9.65 -34.08
C GLN A 582 32.64 -9.16 -32.65
N ASP A 583 33.66 -8.49 -32.12
CA ASP A 583 33.56 -7.81 -30.82
C ASP A 583 32.73 -6.51 -30.92
N ASP A 584 32.60 -5.80 -29.80
CA ASP A 584 31.90 -4.51 -29.73
C ASP A 584 32.70 -3.34 -30.33
N THR A 585 33.99 -3.53 -30.62
CA THR A 585 34.84 -2.56 -31.32
C THR A 585 34.81 -2.70 -32.85
N GLY A 586 34.20 -3.79 -33.35
CA GLY A 586 34.05 -4.10 -34.77
C GLY A 586 35.17 -4.98 -35.35
N ILE A 587 36.07 -5.51 -34.52
CA ILE A 587 37.15 -6.43 -34.93
C ILE A 587 36.60 -7.84 -35.05
N THR A 588 37.01 -8.55 -36.10
CA THR A 588 36.61 -9.95 -36.34
C THR A 588 37.64 -10.92 -35.75
N TYR A 589 37.15 -11.90 -35.00
CA TYR A 589 37.96 -12.95 -34.37
C TYR A 589 37.55 -14.33 -34.88
N ARG A 590 38.50 -15.27 -34.83
CA ARG A 590 38.24 -16.69 -34.96
C ARG A 590 38.18 -17.30 -33.56
N ALA A 591 37.09 -18.01 -33.27
CA ALA A 591 36.93 -18.84 -32.08
C ALA A 591 37.08 -20.32 -32.48
N ARG A 592 37.92 -21.03 -31.75
CA ARG A 592 38.16 -22.47 -31.85
C ARG A 592 37.63 -23.14 -30.59
N PHE A 593 36.60 -23.97 -30.71
CA PHE A 593 36.03 -24.71 -29.59
C PHE A 593 36.49 -26.16 -29.65
N THR A 594 36.93 -26.69 -28.51
CA THR A 594 37.21 -28.12 -28.35
C THR A 594 36.30 -28.67 -27.26
N VAL A 595 35.32 -29.48 -27.67
CA VAL A 595 34.38 -30.16 -26.77
C VAL A 595 34.86 -31.60 -26.55
N GLY A 596 35.17 -31.94 -25.30
CA GLY A 596 35.58 -33.29 -24.91
C GLY A 596 34.39 -34.24 -24.69
N ASP A 597 34.66 -35.39 -24.06
CA ASP A 597 33.60 -36.33 -23.62
C ASP A 597 32.77 -35.78 -22.43
N ASP A 598 33.29 -34.75 -21.76
CA ASP A 598 32.66 -34.03 -20.65
C ASP A 598 32.21 -32.66 -21.15
N ASP A 599 30.89 -32.44 -21.18
CA ASP A 599 30.27 -31.20 -21.66
C ASP A 599 30.27 -30.08 -20.61
N SER A 600 30.75 -30.34 -19.40
CA SER A 600 30.84 -29.34 -18.33
C SER A 600 31.99 -28.35 -18.51
N VAL A 601 32.92 -28.63 -19.44
CA VAL A 601 34.05 -27.76 -19.76
C VAL A 601 34.26 -27.73 -21.28
N VAL A 602 34.47 -26.54 -21.83
CA VAL A 602 34.91 -26.34 -23.21
C VAL A 602 36.22 -25.56 -23.25
N GLU A 603 37.18 -26.01 -24.05
CA GLU A 603 38.38 -25.22 -24.36
C GLU A 603 38.07 -24.29 -25.52
N VAL A 604 38.41 -23.01 -25.36
CA VAL A 604 38.19 -21.95 -26.36
C VAL A 604 39.51 -21.28 -26.70
N GLY A 605 39.90 -21.35 -27.96
CA GLY A 605 40.99 -20.57 -28.55
C GLY A 605 40.43 -19.35 -29.27
N VAL A 606 40.86 -18.14 -28.93
CA VAL A 606 40.42 -16.91 -29.63
C VAL A 606 41.62 -16.15 -30.17
N GLY A 607 41.52 -15.72 -31.43
CA GLY A 607 42.56 -14.91 -32.07
C GLY A 607 42.00 -13.98 -33.16
N PRO A 608 42.56 -12.78 -33.32
CA PRO A 608 42.09 -11.82 -34.32
C PRO A 608 42.36 -12.29 -35.74
N VAL A 609 41.42 -12.03 -36.65
CA VAL A 609 41.57 -12.30 -38.07
C VAL A 609 42.18 -11.08 -38.74
N LEU A 610 43.34 -11.24 -39.38
CA LEU A 610 43.91 -10.16 -40.21
C LEU A 610 43.02 -9.92 -41.42
N GLN A 611 42.45 -8.73 -41.52
CA GLN A 611 41.77 -8.24 -42.72
C GLN A 611 42.74 -7.90 -43.85
#